data_AF-A0A7Y4XEK4-F1
#
_entry.id   AF-A0A7Y4XEK4-F1
#
_cell.length_a   1.000
_cell.length_b   1.000
_cell.length_c   1.000
_cell.angle_alpha   90.00
_cell.angle_beta   90.00
_cell.angle_gamma   90.00
#
_symmetry.space_group_name_H-M   'P 1'
#
loop_
_entity.id
_entity.type
_entity.pdbx_description
1 polymer ?
#
loop_
_entity_poly.entity_id
_entity_poly.type
_entity_poly.pdbx_seq_one_letter_code
_entity_poly.pdbx_strand_id
1 'polypeptide(L)'
;MRTLSISSATFLALLASIQPASAIDQQKILAALQTVVMVRGYNDTGGLAYGSGVMVGDNKVMTNCHIFRSTKQPWVARGEDTYNIVSVQADRWHDLCLLTTYGIPFKPANIGKGSALTRGQEVLSIGHSNGVPAPLTSAGVIKSTYQFEDEKVIRSSAPFRMGASGSGIFDTDGNLLGINTFKTPGKPAYFYSLPIEWLANLEKLPVETKFPITGKAFWEEDDDKKPFFMQIAIPEINRDWPKLAQVAQKWIDADPKNSDAWYELGIAQENLHQLAEAKISYQKSVTLDASNVDSLFRLGAMAKDAGDVAGMHDANVAIANVNKELAQEYSNMLGCTVEC
;
A
#
# COMPACT_ATOMS: atom_id res chain seq x y z
N MET A 1 6.67 -45.71 63.23
CA MET A 1 5.96 -44.46 62.94
C MET A 1 6.92 -43.52 62.21
N ARG A 2 6.82 -43.41 60.88
CA ARG A 2 7.55 -42.42 60.07
C ARG A 2 6.49 -41.48 59.50
N THR A 3 6.57 -40.21 59.87
CA THR A 3 5.67 -39.13 59.47
C THR A 3 6.00 -38.67 58.05
N LEU A 4 5.02 -38.72 57.15
CA LEU A 4 5.08 -38.07 55.84
C LEU A 4 4.90 -36.56 56.02
N SER A 5 5.85 -35.77 55.52
CA SER A 5 5.69 -34.32 55.33
C SER A 5 5.11 -34.07 53.94
N ILE A 6 3.91 -33.50 53.88
CA ILE A 6 3.26 -33.05 52.65
C ILE A 6 3.70 -31.60 52.44
N SER A 7 4.54 -31.36 51.43
CA SER A 7 4.85 -30.00 50.96
C SER A 7 3.75 -29.55 50.00
N SER A 8 2.93 -28.60 50.42
CA SER A 8 1.97 -27.90 49.56
C SER A 8 2.73 -27.00 48.59
N ALA A 9 2.78 -27.40 47.31
CA ALA A 9 3.21 -26.53 46.23
C ALA A 9 2.07 -25.56 45.88
N THR A 10 2.24 -24.29 46.21
CA THR A 10 1.32 -23.21 45.83
C THR A 10 1.50 -22.94 44.33
N PHE A 11 0.54 -23.35 43.52
CA PHE A 11 0.52 -23.10 42.08
C PHE A 11 0.13 -21.62 41.86
N LEU A 12 1.13 -20.76 41.62
CA LEU A 12 0.90 -19.37 41.25
C LEU A 12 0.38 -19.35 39.81
N ALA A 13 -0.93 -19.16 39.64
CA ALA A 13 -1.55 -19.03 38.33
C ALA A 13 -1.05 -17.74 37.67
N LEU A 14 -0.17 -17.87 36.67
CA LEU A 14 0.22 -16.77 35.80
C LEU A 14 -1.01 -16.40 34.94
N LEU A 15 -1.74 -15.36 35.35
CA LEU A 15 -2.74 -14.71 34.51
C LEU A 15 -1.99 -13.98 33.39
N ALA A 16 -1.78 -14.67 32.28
CA ALA A 16 -1.38 -14.02 31.03
C ALA A 16 -2.52 -13.08 30.63
N SER A 17 -2.26 -11.78 30.69
CA SER A 17 -3.09 -10.74 30.11
C SER A 17 -3.10 -10.91 28.58
N ILE A 18 -4.05 -11.69 28.08
CA ILE A 18 -4.36 -11.76 26.65
C ILE A 18 -4.87 -10.36 26.29
N GLN A 19 -4.02 -9.53 25.66
CA GLN A 19 -4.48 -8.31 25.04
C GLN A 19 -5.48 -8.69 23.94
N PRO A 20 -6.62 -7.98 23.81
CA PRO A 20 -7.53 -8.24 22.72
C PRO A 20 -6.81 -7.91 21.43
N ALA A 21 -6.50 -8.93 20.62
CA ALA A 21 -6.28 -8.71 19.20
C ALA A 21 -7.52 -7.94 18.71
N SER A 22 -7.32 -6.74 18.15
CA SER A 22 -8.43 -5.93 17.65
C SER A 22 -9.14 -6.76 16.59
N ALA A 23 -10.28 -7.34 16.95
CA ALA A 23 -10.98 -8.26 16.07
C ALA A 23 -11.48 -7.45 14.88
N ILE A 24 -11.02 -7.82 13.67
CA ILE A 24 -11.53 -7.23 12.43
C ILE A 24 -13.05 -7.29 12.47
N ASP A 25 -13.69 -6.12 12.35
CA ASP A 25 -15.14 -6.03 12.35
C ASP A 25 -15.67 -6.66 11.07
N GLN A 26 -16.12 -7.92 11.17
CA GLN A 26 -16.61 -8.70 10.05
C GLN A 26 -17.77 -8.00 9.33
N GLN A 27 -18.59 -7.23 10.05
CA GLN A 27 -19.71 -6.51 9.45
C GLN A 27 -19.21 -5.37 8.56
N LYS A 28 -18.18 -4.63 9.00
CA LYS A 28 -17.56 -3.58 8.19
C LYS A 28 -16.88 -4.14 6.95
N ILE A 29 -16.16 -5.26 7.08
CA ILE A 29 -15.51 -5.89 5.92
C ILE A 29 -16.53 -6.45 4.93
N LEU A 30 -17.63 -7.03 5.41
CA LEU A 30 -18.74 -7.44 4.54
C LEU A 30 -19.36 -6.24 3.83
N ALA A 31 -19.50 -5.10 4.48
CA ALA A 31 -19.96 -3.87 3.83
C ALA A 31 -18.98 -3.42 2.74
N ALA A 32 -17.67 -3.41 3.00
CA ALA A 32 -16.64 -3.07 2.01
C ALA A 32 -16.69 -4.01 0.78
N LEU A 33 -16.80 -5.34 1.00
CA LEU A 33 -16.99 -6.34 -0.06
C LEU A 33 -18.20 -6.03 -0.94
N GLN A 34 -19.27 -5.49 -0.37
CA GLN A 34 -20.48 -5.15 -1.12
C GLN A 34 -20.34 -3.90 -2.00
N THR A 35 -19.28 -3.11 -1.83
CA THR A 35 -18.99 -1.92 -2.64
C THR A 35 -18.12 -2.24 -3.86
N VAL A 36 -17.53 -3.43 -3.90
CA VAL A 36 -16.66 -3.86 -4.99
C VAL A 36 -17.50 -4.50 -6.09
N VAL A 37 -17.23 -4.09 -7.32
CA VAL A 37 -17.91 -4.53 -8.53
C VAL A 37 -16.89 -5.05 -9.54
N MET A 38 -17.35 -5.83 -10.50
CA MET A 38 -16.53 -6.24 -11.63
C MET A 38 -16.72 -5.28 -12.79
N VAL A 39 -15.64 -4.96 -13.49
CA VAL A 39 -15.69 -4.22 -14.74
C VAL A 39 -15.37 -5.19 -15.87
N ARG A 40 -16.18 -5.19 -16.93
CA ARG A 40 -16.06 -6.14 -18.04
C ARG A 40 -16.18 -5.43 -19.38
N GLY A 41 -15.61 -6.02 -20.41
CA GLY A 41 -15.80 -5.62 -21.79
C GLY A 41 -15.18 -6.61 -22.76
N TYR A 42 -15.73 -6.71 -23.97
CA TYR A 42 -15.10 -7.52 -25.02
C TYR A 42 -14.03 -6.72 -25.75
N ASN A 43 -12.90 -7.36 -26.01
CA ASN A 43 -11.86 -6.81 -26.86
C ASN A 43 -12.19 -7.02 -28.36
N ASP A 44 -11.36 -6.47 -29.24
CA ASP A 44 -11.56 -6.58 -30.70
C ASP A 44 -11.49 -8.03 -31.24
N THR A 45 -10.89 -8.97 -30.50
CA THR A 45 -10.84 -10.40 -30.87
C THR A 45 -11.97 -11.22 -30.24
N GLY A 46 -12.90 -10.58 -29.52
CA GLY A 46 -13.99 -11.24 -28.80
C GLY A 46 -13.59 -11.83 -27.44
N GLY A 47 -12.33 -11.68 -27.02
CA GLY A 47 -11.88 -12.05 -25.68
C GLY A 47 -12.43 -11.13 -24.61
N LEU A 48 -12.75 -11.69 -23.44
CA LEU A 48 -13.26 -10.91 -22.30
C LEU A 48 -12.11 -10.21 -21.57
N ALA A 49 -12.08 -8.88 -21.65
CA ALA A 49 -11.31 -8.05 -20.74
C ALA A 49 -12.11 -7.82 -19.45
N TYR A 50 -11.43 -7.89 -18.32
CA TYR A 50 -12.05 -7.70 -17.02
C TYR A 50 -11.10 -7.06 -16.02
N GLY A 51 -11.69 -6.40 -15.04
CA GLY A 51 -11.03 -5.86 -13.87
C GLY A 51 -12.03 -5.70 -12.73
N SER A 52 -11.66 -4.91 -11.75
CA SER A 52 -12.47 -4.58 -10.58
C SER A 52 -12.82 -3.09 -10.58
N GLY A 53 -13.79 -2.69 -9.79
CA GLY A 53 -14.09 -1.31 -9.49
C GLY A 53 -14.65 -1.19 -8.08
N VAL A 54 -14.66 0.02 -7.54
CA VAL A 54 -15.22 0.31 -6.22
C VAL A 54 -16.28 1.39 -6.37
N MET A 55 -17.44 1.18 -5.75
CA MET A 55 -18.47 2.21 -5.63
C MET A 55 -17.93 3.35 -4.76
N VAL A 56 -17.81 4.55 -5.31
CA VAL A 56 -17.30 5.76 -4.60
C VAL A 56 -18.35 6.85 -4.45
N GLY A 57 -19.50 6.69 -5.10
CA GLY A 57 -20.67 7.53 -4.94
C GLY A 57 -21.89 6.86 -5.57
N ASP A 58 -23.05 7.52 -5.50
CA ASP A 58 -24.28 7.00 -6.10
C ASP A 58 -24.12 6.88 -7.62
N ASN A 59 -24.25 5.66 -8.15
CA ASN A 59 -23.96 5.34 -9.55
C ASN A 59 -22.55 5.70 -10.02
N LYS A 60 -21.58 5.83 -9.09
CA LYS A 60 -20.20 6.18 -9.41
C LYS A 60 -19.26 5.04 -9.04
N VAL A 61 -18.50 4.55 -10.02
CA VAL A 61 -17.52 3.47 -9.84
C VAL A 61 -16.14 3.99 -10.21
N MET A 62 -15.19 3.90 -9.29
CA MET A 62 -13.78 4.16 -9.55
C MET A 62 -13.07 2.87 -9.93
N THR A 63 -12.21 2.92 -10.95
CA THR A 63 -11.46 1.78 -11.47
C THR A 63 -10.21 2.25 -12.22
N ASN A 64 -9.46 1.34 -12.85
CA ASN A 64 -8.36 1.72 -13.73
C ASN A 64 -8.79 1.96 -15.18
N CYS A 65 -8.18 2.95 -15.82
CA CYS A 65 -8.49 3.29 -17.21
C CYS A 65 -7.99 2.24 -18.22
N HIS A 66 -6.86 1.58 -17.95
CA HIS A 66 -6.26 0.63 -18.89
C HIS A 66 -7.17 -0.56 -19.21
N ILE A 67 -8.12 -0.88 -18.32
CA ILE A 67 -9.15 -1.92 -18.52
C ILE A 67 -9.98 -1.64 -19.78
N PHE A 68 -10.12 -0.37 -20.18
CA PHE A 68 -10.99 0.07 -21.27
C PHE A 68 -10.29 0.33 -22.60
N ARG A 69 -8.99 0.07 -22.71
CA ARG A 69 -8.20 0.40 -23.93
C ARG A 69 -8.57 -0.41 -25.15
N SER A 70 -9.12 -1.60 -24.95
CA SER A 70 -9.53 -2.50 -26.03
C SER A 70 -11.03 -2.76 -26.05
N THR A 71 -11.82 -2.11 -25.20
CA THR A 71 -13.25 -2.41 -25.07
C THR A 71 -14.09 -1.28 -25.67
N LYS A 72 -15.01 -1.61 -26.57
CA LYS A 72 -15.91 -0.62 -27.22
C LYS A 72 -17.20 -0.39 -26.45
N GLN A 73 -17.64 -1.40 -25.70
CA GLN A 73 -18.89 -1.39 -24.93
C GLN A 73 -18.66 -2.08 -23.59
N PRO A 74 -17.92 -1.46 -22.66
CA PRO A 74 -17.74 -2.01 -21.33
C PRO A 74 -19.02 -1.88 -20.48
N TRP A 75 -19.14 -2.71 -19.45
CA TRP A 75 -20.20 -2.66 -18.47
C TRP A 75 -19.68 -2.98 -17.07
N VAL A 76 -20.45 -2.57 -16.05
CA VAL A 76 -20.23 -2.97 -14.66
C VAL A 76 -21.08 -4.20 -14.37
N ALA A 77 -20.57 -5.14 -13.60
CA ALA A 77 -21.27 -6.37 -13.23
C ALA A 77 -21.10 -6.70 -11.76
N ARG A 78 -22.11 -7.37 -11.19
CA ARG A 78 -22.03 -8.00 -9.88
C ARG A 78 -22.81 -9.31 -9.89
N GLY A 79 -22.11 -10.43 -9.77
CA GLY A 79 -22.72 -11.74 -10.00
C GLY A 79 -23.22 -11.85 -11.45
N GLU A 80 -24.52 -12.06 -11.61
CA GLU A 80 -25.20 -12.14 -12.91
C GLU A 80 -25.76 -10.78 -13.36
N ASP A 81 -25.90 -9.83 -12.45
CA ASP A 81 -26.43 -8.50 -12.75
C ASP A 81 -25.41 -7.67 -13.54
N THR A 82 -25.92 -6.89 -14.50
CA THR A 82 -25.12 -6.00 -15.35
C THR A 82 -25.71 -4.60 -15.38
N TYR A 83 -24.82 -3.61 -15.45
CA TYR A 83 -25.14 -2.20 -15.39
C TYR A 83 -24.38 -1.47 -16.49
N ASN A 84 -25.10 -0.70 -17.31
CA ASN A 84 -24.51 0.07 -18.39
C ASN A 84 -23.70 1.25 -17.82
N ILE A 85 -22.56 1.51 -18.46
CA ILE A 85 -21.77 2.71 -18.22
C ILE A 85 -22.31 3.81 -19.13
N VAL A 86 -22.77 4.91 -18.53
CA VAL A 86 -23.32 6.09 -19.21
C VAL A 86 -22.21 7.01 -19.67
N SER A 87 -21.21 7.21 -18.82
CA SER A 87 -20.07 8.09 -19.10
C SER A 87 -18.87 7.74 -18.24
N VAL A 88 -17.73 8.32 -18.58
CA VAL A 88 -16.46 8.16 -17.88
C VAL A 88 -15.72 9.50 -17.81
N GLN A 89 -15.10 9.77 -16.67
CA GLN A 89 -14.06 10.78 -16.53
C GLN A 89 -12.74 10.03 -16.41
N ALA A 90 -11.78 10.33 -17.28
CA ALA A 90 -10.59 9.50 -17.46
C ALA A 90 -9.30 10.27 -17.21
N ASP A 91 -8.69 10.03 -16.05
CA ASP A 91 -7.31 10.42 -15.79
C ASP A 91 -6.39 9.33 -16.34
N ARG A 92 -5.92 9.58 -17.56
CA ARG A 92 -5.07 8.62 -18.28
C ARG A 92 -3.67 8.53 -17.70
N TRP A 93 -3.16 9.63 -17.14
CA TRP A 93 -1.81 9.70 -16.60
C TRP A 93 -1.73 8.89 -15.31
N HIS A 94 -2.71 9.07 -14.42
CA HIS A 94 -2.84 8.30 -13.20
C HIS A 94 -3.53 6.96 -13.40
N ASP A 95 -4.00 6.63 -14.60
CA ASP A 95 -4.72 5.37 -14.86
C ASP A 95 -5.96 5.17 -13.98
N LEU A 96 -6.67 6.25 -13.67
CA LEU A 96 -7.89 6.22 -12.85
C LEU A 96 -9.08 6.72 -13.65
N CYS A 97 -10.14 5.93 -13.67
CA CYS A 97 -11.37 6.22 -14.38
C CYS A 97 -12.55 6.22 -13.42
N LEU A 98 -13.37 7.27 -13.48
CA LEU A 98 -14.62 7.39 -12.74
C LEU A 98 -15.78 7.15 -13.71
N LEU A 99 -16.41 6.00 -13.57
CA LEU A 99 -17.57 5.59 -14.36
C LEU A 99 -18.83 6.15 -13.72
N THR A 100 -19.73 6.63 -14.56
CA THR A 100 -21.12 6.89 -14.18
C THR A 100 -21.98 5.78 -14.76
N THR A 101 -22.71 5.06 -13.93
CA THR A 101 -23.65 4.00 -14.33
C THR A 101 -25.09 4.47 -14.22
N TYR A 102 -26.04 3.61 -14.57
CA TYR A 102 -27.46 3.85 -14.34
C TYR A 102 -28.08 2.66 -13.61
N GLY A 103 -28.81 2.94 -12.53
CA GLY A 103 -29.64 1.96 -11.82
C GLY A 103 -28.86 0.95 -10.97
N ILE A 104 -27.60 1.23 -10.63
CA ILE A 104 -26.85 0.37 -9.72
C ILE A 104 -27.32 0.62 -8.27
N PRO A 105 -27.79 -0.41 -7.53
CA PRO A 105 -28.43 -0.21 -6.22
C PRO A 105 -27.43 -0.25 -5.05
N PHE A 106 -26.13 -0.34 -5.32
CA PHE A 106 -25.10 -0.56 -4.30
C PHE A 106 -24.62 0.75 -3.69
N LYS A 107 -24.39 0.72 -2.38
CA LYS A 107 -23.88 1.86 -1.62
C LYS A 107 -22.40 2.10 -1.93
N PRO A 108 -21.94 3.36 -1.86
CA PRO A 108 -20.51 3.67 -1.94
C PRO A 108 -19.75 3.15 -0.73
N ALA A 109 -18.44 2.93 -0.92
CA ALA A 109 -17.51 2.67 0.16
C ALA A 109 -17.37 3.89 1.06
N ASN A 110 -17.12 3.64 2.34
CA ASN A 110 -16.62 4.70 3.21
C ASN A 110 -15.23 5.11 2.70
N ILE A 111 -14.99 6.40 2.55
CA ILE A 111 -13.70 6.92 2.08
C ILE A 111 -12.81 7.15 3.30
N GLY A 112 -11.63 6.52 3.29
CA GLY A 112 -10.59 6.71 4.29
C GLY A 112 -9.75 7.95 3.99
N LYS A 113 -8.58 8.02 4.63
CA LYS A 113 -7.58 9.08 4.39
C LYS A 113 -6.20 8.45 4.23
N GLY A 114 -5.59 8.62 3.07
CA GLY A 114 -4.23 8.23 2.74
C GLY A 114 -3.17 8.97 3.58
N SER A 115 -3.46 10.20 4.00
CA SER A 115 -2.60 10.98 4.92
C SER A 115 -2.42 10.33 6.31
N ALA A 116 -3.31 9.43 6.71
CA ALA A 116 -3.24 8.71 7.99
C ALA A 116 -2.55 7.34 7.87
N LEU A 117 -2.03 6.98 6.70
CA LEU A 117 -1.40 5.67 6.49
C LEU A 117 -0.07 5.59 7.23
N THR A 118 0.04 4.55 8.06
CA THR A 118 1.29 4.22 8.75
C THR A 118 1.87 2.93 8.20
N ARG A 119 3.21 2.85 8.08
CA ARG A 119 3.87 1.59 7.73
C ARG A 119 3.51 0.51 8.77
N GLY A 120 3.40 -0.74 8.33
CA GLY A 120 2.99 -1.86 9.17
C GLY A 120 1.47 -1.96 9.37
N GLN A 121 0.70 -0.89 9.10
CA GLN A 121 -0.75 -0.91 9.17
C GLN A 121 -1.32 -2.05 8.32
N GLU A 122 -2.17 -2.87 8.93
CA GLU A 122 -2.90 -3.92 8.24
C GLU A 122 -3.89 -3.33 7.24
N VAL A 123 -3.93 -3.94 6.05
CA VAL A 123 -4.80 -3.53 4.96
C VAL A 123 -5.33 -4.75 4.23
N LEU A 124 -6.50 -4.55 3.61
CA LEU A 124 -7.22 -5.56 2.84
C LEU A 124 -7.35 -5.09 1.40
N SER A 125 -6.86 -5.89 0.46
CA SER A 125 -7.12 -5.69 -0.96
C SER A 125 -8.34 -6.52 -1.35
N ILE A 126 -9.38 -5.88 -1.88
CA ILE A 126 -10.67 -6.51 -2.20
C ILE A 126 -11.02 -6.29 -3.67
N GLY A 127 -11.10 -7.37 -4.45
CA GLY A 127 -11.30 -7.31 -5.89
C GLY A 127 -11.59 -8.63 -6.57
N HIS A 128 -11.90 -8.60 -7.86
CA HIS A 128 -12.21 -9.75 -8.70
C HIS A 128 -10.95 -10.35 -9.36
N SER A 129 -9.94 -10.67 -8.54
CA SER A 129 -8.72 -11.34 -9.00
C SER A 129 -9.04 -12.63 -9.78
N ASN A 130 -8.34 -12.85 -10.90
CA ASN A 130 -8.56 -13.93 -11.87
C ASN A 130 -9.97 -13.96 -12.50
N GLY A 131 -10.73 -12.86 -12.44
CA GLY A 131 -12.04 -12.76 -13.08
C GLY A 131 -13.17 -13.49 -12.34
N VAL A 132 -12.94 -13.86 -11.08
CA VAL A 132 -13.93 -14.56 -10.25
C VAL A 132 -15.15 -13.66 -9.99
N PRO A 133 -16.40 -14.15 -10.21
CA PRO A 133 -17.64 -13.39 -9.96
C PRO A 133 -17.78 -12.81 -8.55
N ALA A 134 -17.33 -13.54 -7.54
CA ALA A 134 -17.29 -13.05 -6.17
C ALA A 134 -15.99 -12.26 -5.91
N PRO A 135 -16.05 -11.13 -5.18
CA PRO A 135 -14.85 -10.42 -4.78
C PRO A 135 -14.01 -11.28 -3.85
N LEU A 136 -12.69 -11.27 -4.06
CA LEU A 136 -11.68 -11.95 -3.27
C LEU A 136 -10.94 -10.94 -2.42
N THR A 137 -10.64 -11.34 -1.17
CA THR A 137 -9.87 -10.52 -0.23
C THR A 137 -8.47 -11.09 -0.06
N SER A 138 -7.45 -10.24 -0.13
CA SER A 138 -6.08 -10.55 0.29
C SER A 138 -5.64 -9.58 1.38
N ALA A 139 -5.06 -10.11 2.45
CA ALA A 139 -4.52 -9.32 3.54
C ALA A 139 -3.04 -8.99 3.29
N GLY A 140 -2.61 -7.86 3.82
CA GLY A 140 -1.21 -7.46 3.85
C GLY A 140 -1.01 -6.28 4.80
N VAL A 141 0.15 -5.65 4.68
CA VAL A 141 0.46 -4.43 5.43
C VAL A 141 0.95 -3.36 4.49
N ILE A 142 0.78 -2.09 4.88
CA ILE A 142 1.45 -0.98 4.24
C ILE A 142 2.96 -1.19 4.39
N LYS A 143 3.65 -1.27 3.26
CA LYS A 143 5.11 -1.34 3.21
C LYS A 143 5.71 0.03 3.06
N SER A 144 5.22 0.88 2.17
CA SER A 144 5.68 2.27 2.11
C SER A 144 4.62 3.16 1.50
N THR A 145 4.78 4.46 1.62
CA THR A 145 4.00 5.47 0.91
C THR A 145 4.97 6.43 0.24
N TYR A 146 4.81 6.69 -1.05
CA TYR A 146 5.71 7.54 -1.82
C TYR A 146 5.00 8.82 -2.22
N GLN A 147 5.58 9.97 -1.88
CA GLN A 147 5.04 11.27 -2.30
C GLN A 147 5.13 11.41 -3.83
N PHE A 148 4.00 11.71 -4.47
CA PHE A 148 3.89 11.90 -5.91
C PHE A 148 2.68 12.77 -6.25
N GLU A 149 2.91 13.92 -6.90
CA GLU A 149 1.86 14.89 -7.30
C GLU A 149 0.87 15.21 -6.16
N ASP A 150 1.41 15.78 -5.06
CA ASP A 150 0.70 16.18 -3.83
C ASP A 150 0.08 15.06 -2.99
N GLU A 151 0.00 13.83 -3.49
CA GLU A 151 -0.56 12.68 -2.78
C GLU A 151 0.47 11.57 -2.54
N LYS A 152 0.04 10.50 -1.86
CA LYS A 152 0.90 9.37 -1.49
C LYS A 152 0.50 8.09 -2.20
N VAL A 153 1.35 7.62 -3.12
CA VAL A 153 1.21 6.31 -3.74
C VAL A 153 1.52 5.21 -2.72
N ILE A 154 0.63 4.24 -2.59
CA ILE A 154 0.69 3.23 -1.54
C ILE A 154 1.41 2.00 -2.08
N ARG A 155 2.45 1.54 -1.38
CA ARG A 155 3.07 0.22 -1.59
C ARG A 155 2.63 -0.69 -0.45
N SER A 156 2.04 -1.84 -0.76
CA SER A 156 1.62 -2.82 0.25
C SER A 156 2.18 -4.22 -0.04
N SER A 157 2.06 -5.11 0.95
CA SER A 157 2.32 -6.54 0.74
C SER A 157 1.06 -7.34 0.40
N ALA A 158 -0.11 -6.70 0.29
CA ALA A 158 -1.35 -7.38 -0.05
C ALA A 158 -1.26 -7.82 -1.52
N PRO A 159 -1.13 -9.13 -1.81
CA PRO A 159 -0.85 -9.57 -3.16
C PRO A 159 -2.11 -9.47 -4.01
N PHE A 160 -1.94 -9.06 -5.26
CA PHE A 160 -3.01 -9.12 -6.25
C PHE A 160 -2.56 -9.71 -7.58
N ARG A 161 -3.50 -10.31 -8.32
CA ARG A 161 -3.25 -11.01 -9.59
C ARG A 161 -3.94 -10.28 -10.76
N MET A 162 -3.77 -10.81 -11.96
CA MET A 162 -4.51 -10.33 -13.14
C MET A 162 -6.02 -10.28 -12.83
N GLY A 163 -6.71 -9.23 -13.27
CA GLY A 163 -8.11 -8.97 -12.92
C GLY A 163 -8.33 -8.14 -11.65
N ALA A 164 -7.29 -7.92 -10.85
CA ALA A 164 -7.36 -7.05 -9.68
C ALA A 164 -7.22 -5.55 -10.01
N SER A 165 -6.85 -5.17 -11.23
CA SER A 165 -6.81 -3.77 -11.65
C SER A 165 -8.15 -3.11 -11.32
N GLY A 166 -8.11 -1.98 -10.59
CA GLY A 166 -9.29 -1.25 -10.15
C GLY A 166 -9.89 -1.76 -8.85
N SER A 167 -9.28 -2.75 -8.19
CA SER A 167 -9.72 -3.23 -6.87
C SER A 167 -9.37 -2.23 -5.78
N GLY A 168 -10.15 -2.22 -4.70
CA GLY A 168 -9.89 -1.32 -3.58
C GLY A 168 -8.85 -1.88 -2.62
N ILE A 169 -8.01 -1.02 -2.06
CA ILE A 169 -7.26 -1.30 -0.84
C ILE A 169 -7.95 -0.57 0.32
N PHE A 170 -8.24 -1.30 1.40
CA PHE A 170 -9.04 -0.87 2.52
C PHE A 170 -8.27 -1.02 3.83
N ASP A 171 -8.58 -0.18 4.83
CA ASP A 171 -8.16 -0.44 6.21
C ASP A 171 -8.98 -1.58 6.84
N THR A 172 -8.65 -1.95 8.08
CA THR A 172 -9.36 -2.99 8.84
C THR A 172 -10.75 -2.56 9.33
N ASP A 173 -11.10 -1.29 9.16
CA ASP A 173 -12.44 -0.73 9.39
C ASP A 173 -13.29 -0.68 8.11
N GLY A 174 -12.76 -1.15 6.97
CA GLY A 174 -13.46 -1.18 5.68
C GLY A 174 -13.54 0.17 4.98
N ASN A 175 -12.71 1.15 5.36
CA ASN A 175 -12.61 2.42 4.63
C ASN A 175 -11.64 2.27 3.45
N LEU A 176 -12.03 2.77 2.28
CA LEU A 176 -11.25 2.75 1.06
C LEU A 176 -10.10 3.73 1.15
N LEU A 177 -8.87 3.24 0.98
CA LEU A 177 -7.62 4.00 1.05
C LEU A 177 -7.06 4.31 -0.35
N GLY A 178 -7.40 3.50 -1.36
CA GLY A 178 -6.91 3.68 -2.72
C GLY A 178 -7.33 2.57 -3.68
N ILE A 179 -6.80 2.64 -4.89
CA ILE A 179 -7.12 1.72 -5.99
C ILE A 179 -5.88 0.96 -6.43
N ASN A 180 -5.89 -0.36 -6.25
CA ASN A 180 -4.83 -1.25 -6.73
C ASN A 180 -4.69 -1.16 -8.24
N THR A 181 -3.50 -0.81 -8.71
CA THR A 181 -3.30 -0.42 -10.11
C THR A 181 -2.21 -1.21 -10.81
N PHE A 182 -1.00 -1.21 -10.26
CA PHE A 182 0.15 -1.83 -10.93
C PHE A 182 1.07 -2.56 -9.95
N LYS A 183 1.91 -3.44 -10.50
CA LYS A 183 2.91 -4.17 -9.73
C LYS A 183 4.22 -4.26 -10.52
N THR A 184 5.33 -4.43 -9.83
CA THR A 184 6.59 -4.71 -10.53
C THR A 184 6.56 -6.09 -11.22
N PRO A 185 7.30 -6.25 -12.33
CA PRO A 185 7.58 -7.56 -12.90
C PRO A 185 8.47 -8.39 -11.95
N GLY A 186 8.41 -9.73 -12.09
CA GLY A 186 9.28 -10.64 -11.35
C GLY A 186 8.71 -11.18 -10.03
N LYS A 187 9.59 -11.86 -9.26
CA LYS A 187 9.33 -12.38 -7.91
C LYS A 187 10.57 -12.09 -7.04
N PRO A 188 10.42 -11.43 -5.88
CA PRO A 188 9.18 -10.85 -5.34
C PRO A 188 8.66 -9.69 -6.22
N ALA A 189 7.35 -9.43 -6.12
CA ALA A 189 6.71 -8.29 -6.78
C ALA A 189 6.28 -7.27 -5.71
N TYR A 190 6.36 -5.99 -6.04
CA TYR A 190 5.83 -4.90 -5.24
C TYR A 190 4.48 -4.47 -5.81
N PHE A 191 3.50 -4.28 -4.92
CA PHE A 191 2.12 -3.99 -5.27
C PHE A 191 1.81 -2.54 -4.93
N TYR A 192 1.29 -1.80 -5.91
CA TYR A 192 1.03 -0.37 -5.78
C TYR A 192 -0.44 -0.05 -5.97
N SER A 193 -0.91 0.84 -5.11
CA SER A 193 -2.26 1.37 -5.10
C SER A 193 -2.21 2.89 -5.16
N LEU A 194 -3.08 3.48 -5.97
CA LEU A 194 -3.16 4.91 -6.14
C LEU A 194 -4.08 5.53 -5.09
N PRO A 195 -3.74 6.71 -4.56
CA PRO A 195 -4.42 7.32 -3.43
C PRO A 195 -5.88 7.65 -3.76
N ILE A 196 -6.78 7.45 -2.79
CA ILE A 196 -8.20 7.77 -2.95
C ILE A 196 -8.44 9.27 -3.12
N GLU A 197 -7.53 10.10 -2.64
CA GLU A 197 -7.56 11.56 -2.74
C GLU A 197 -7.66 12.07 -4.19
N TRP A 198 -7.07 11.34 -5.14
CA TRP A 198 -7.17 11.69 -6.56
C TRP A 198 -8.59 11.59 -7.12
N LEU A 199 -9.54 10.97 -6.41
CA LEU A 199 -10.96 11.03 -6.75
C LEU A 199 -11.45 12.48 -6.93
N ALA A 200 -11.02 13.40 -6.05
CA ALA A 200 -11.43 14.80 -6.11
C ALA A 200 -10.92 15.54 -7.36
N ASN A 201 -9.80 15.09 -7.93
CA ASN A 201 -9.27 15.61 -9.20
C ASN A 201 -10.00 14.97 -10.38
N LEU A 202 -10.23 13.66 -10.30
CA LEU A 202 -10.94 12.88 -11.31
C LEU A 202 -12.37 13.38 -11.55
N GLU A 203 -13.09 13.77 -10.49
CA GLU A 203 -14.44 14.35 -10.56
C GLU A 203 -14.51 15.68 -11.32
N LYS A 204 -13.39 16.38 -11.50
CA LYS A 204 -13.32 17.66 -12.22
C LYS A 204 -13.00 17.49 -13.71
N LEU A 205 -12.59 16.28 -14.13
CA LEU A 205 -12.20 16.05 -15.51
C LEU A 205 -13.42 16.06 -16.45
N PRO A 206 -13.21 16.32 -17.75
CA PRO A 206 -14.27 16.28 -18.75
C PRO A 206 -15.00 14.93 -18.77
N VAL A 207 -16.32 14.98 -18.90
CA VAL A 207 -17.16 13.80 -19.06
C VAL A 207 -17.08 13.31 -20.50
N GLU A 208 -16.67 12.06 -20.69
CA GLU A 208 -16.58 11.37 -21.97
C GLU A 208 -17.63 10.25 -22.04
N THR A 209 -18.14 9.95 -23.23
CA THR A 209 -19.11 8.86 -23.46
C THR A 209 -18.61 7.84 -24.48
N LYS A 210 -17.40 8.04 -25.01
CA LYS A 210 -16.82 7.22 -26.08
C LYS A 210 -15.77 6.29 -25.49
N PHE A 211 -15.88 5.03 -25.86
CA PHE A 211 -14.89 3.98 -25.64
C PHE A 211 -14.30 3.55 -27.00
N PRO A 212 -13.05 3.07 -27.05
CA PRO A 212 -12.14 2.77 -25.93
C PRO A 212 -11.47 4.02 -25.34
N ILE A 213 -10.99 3.90 -24.09
CA ILE A 213 -10.18 4.94 -23.45
C ILE A 213 -8.72 4.71 -23.78
N THR A 214 -8.16 5.58 -24.62
CA THR A 214 -6.76 5.53 -25.05
C THR A 214 -5.90 6.49 -24.23
N GLY A 215 -4.62 6.16 -24.06
CA GLY A 215 -3.69 6.94 -23.26
C GLY A 215 -2.73 6.02 -22.52
N LYS A 216 -1.58 6.58 -22.11
CA LYS A 216 -0.52 5.88 -21.40
C LYS A 216 -0.41 6.42 -19.99
N ALA A 217 -0.26 5.52 -19.03
CA ALA A 217 -0.10 5.87 -17.62
C ALA A 217 1.36 6.10 -17.25
N PHE A 218 1.62 6.83 -16.16
CA PHE A 218 2.97 7.08 -15.68
C PHE A 218 3.76 5.80 -15.40
N TRP A 219 3.08 4.74 -14.95
CA TRP A 219 3.70 3.47 -14.59
C TRP A 219 4.09 2.62 -15.81
N GLU A 220 3.63 3.00 -17.00
CA GLU A 220 3.96 2.37 -18.28
C GLU A 220 5.07 3.10 -19.02
N GLU A 221 5.58 4.21 -18.47
CA GLU A 221 6.69 4.94 -19.05
C GLU A 221 7.94 4.08 -19.23
N ASP A 222 8.86 4.52 -20.08
CA ASP A 222 10.19 3.89 -20.16
C ASP A 222 10.87 3.99 -18.78
N ASP A 223 11.72 3.03 -18.42
CA ASP A 223 12.27 2.93 -17.05
C ASP A 223 12.95 4.21 -16.56
N ASP A 224 13.60 4.97 -17.45
CA ASP A 224 14.27 6.23 -17.13
C ASP A 224 13.32 7.43 -17.01
N LYS A 225 12.08 7.30 -17.49
CA LYS A 225 11.03 8.33 -17.47
C LYS A 225 9.97 8.10 -16.39
N LYS A 226 9.92 6.91 -15.79
CA LYS A 226 9.04 6.62 -14.65
C LYS A 226 9.40 7.52 -13.45
N PRO A 227 8.46 7.83 -12.54
CA PRO A 227 8.77 8.48 -11.28
C PRO A 227 9.86 7.74 -10.50
N PHE A 228 10.73 8.47 -9.78
CA PHE A 228 11.89 7.89 -9.09
C PHE A 228 11.53 6.76 -8.12
N PHE A 229 10.41 6.87 -7.40
CA PHE A 229 9.92 5.82 -6.49
C PHE A 229 9.63 4.48 -7.19
N MET A 230 9.43 4.48 -8.50
CA MET A 230 9.31 3.26 -9.30
C MET A 230 10.67 2.77 -9.81
N GLN A 231 11.60 3.68 -10.09
CA GLN A 231 12.93 3.35 -10.59
C GLN A 231 13.78 2.61 -9.55
N ILE A 232 13.52 2.79 -8.25
CA ILE A 232 14.25 2.11 -7.16
C ILE A 232 13.87 0.63 -7.00
N ALA A 233 12.66 0.24 -7.40
CA ALA A 233 12.12 -1.07 -7.05
C ALA A 233 12.85 -2.24 -7.73
N ILE A 234 13.18 -2.12 -9.01
CA ILE A 234 13.89 -3.18 -9.74
C ILE A 234 15.34 -3.35 -9.26
N PRO A 235 16.14 -2.28 -9.11
CA PRO A 235 17.45 -2.37 -8.45
C PRO A 235 17.39 -3.01 -7.06
N GLU A 236 16.44 -2.60 -6.21
CA GLU A 236 16.25 -3.17 -4.86
C GLU A 236 15.95 -4.68 -4.93
N ILE A 237 14.99 -5.11 -5.76
CA ILE A 237 14.62 -6.52 -5.95
C ILE A 237 15.82 -7.35 -6.42
N ASN A 238 16.62 -6.81 -7.34
CA ASN A 238 17.78 -7.50 -7.92
C ASN A 238 19.04 -7.36 -7.05
N ARG A 239 18.99 -6.62 -5.94
CA ARG A 239 20.14 -6.28 -5.10
C ARG A 239 21.27 -5.59 -5.87
N ASP A 240 20.92 -4.82 -6.90
CA ASP A 240 21.84 -3.96 -7.63
C ASP A 240 22.01 -2.66 -6.86
N TRP A 241 22.77 -2.74 -5.77
CA TRP A 241 23.01 -1.60 -4.86
C TRP A 241 23.72 -0.43 -5.52
N PRO A 242 24.71 -0.62 -6.42
CA PRO A 242 25.27 0.50 -7.20
C PRO A 242 24.21 1.22 -8.02
N LYS A 243 23.30 0.48 -8.68
CA LYS A 243 22.22 1.08 -9.45
C LYS A 243 21.21 1.78 -8.56
N LEU A 244 20.85 1.19 -7.41
CA LEU A 244 19.95 1.81 -6.44
C LEU A 244 20.52 3.15 -5.95
N ALA A 245 21.80 3.17 -5.56
CA ALA A 245 22.50 4.40 -5.15
C ALA A 245 22.46 5.47 -6.26
N GLN A 246 22.69 5.07 -7.51
CA GLN A 246 22.61 5.99 -8.65
C GLN A 246 21.21 6.61 -8.82
N VAL A 247 20.16 5.79 -8.72
CA VAL A 247 18.77 6.27 -8.86
C VAL A 247 18.40 7.16 -7.68
N ALA A 248 18.72 6.75 -6.45
CA ALA A 248 18.47 7.53 -5.24
C ALA A 248 19.19 8.88 -5.28
N GLN A 249 20.44 8.92 -5.73
CA GLN A 249 21.17 10.19 -5.90
C GLN A 249 20.49 11.11 -6.91
N LYS A 250 20.07 10.59 -8.07
CA LYS A 250 19.31 11.39 -9.04
C LYS A 250 17.99 11.92 -8.48
N TRP A 251 17.33 11.13 -7.63
CA TRP A 251 16.12 11.55 -6.95
C TRP A 251 16.41 12.68 -5.97
N ILE A 252 17.47 12.57 -5.15
CA ILE A 252 17.92 13.64 -4.25
C ILE A 252 18.30 14.90 -5.03
N ASP A 253 18.98 14.77 -6.17
CA ASP A 253 19.37 15.92 -6.99
C ASP A 253 18.14 16.66 -7.56
N ALA A 254 17.06 15.93 -7.87
CA ALA A 254 15.81 16.48 -8.36
C ALA A 254 14.92 17.06 -7.24
N ASP A 255 14.87 16.38 -6.09
CA ASP A 255 14.10 16.78 -4.91
C ASP A 255 14.91 16.52 -3.62
N PRO A 256 15.77 17.47 -3.20
CA PRO A 256 16.63 17.29 -2.03
C PRO A 256 15.87 17.17 -0.70
N LYS A 257 14.57 17.49 -0.69
CA LYS A 257 13.70 17.45 0.50
C LYS A 257 12.90 16.16 0.59
N ASN A 258 13.07 15.24 -0.35
CA ASN A 258 12.39 13.96 -0.35
C ASN A 258 13.01 12.99 0.67
N SER A 259 12.31 12.68 1.75
CA SER A 259 12.79 11.74 2.78
C SER A 259 13.05 10.33 2.20
N ASP A 260 12.19 9.82 1.32
CA ASP A 260 12.33 8.48 0.74
C ASP A 260 13.60 8.36 -0.09
N ALA A 261 13.97 9.40 -0.85
CA ALA A 261 15.19 9.42 -1.65
C ALA A 261 16.45 9.23 -0.79
N TRP A 262 16.51 9.89 0.38
CA TRP A 262 17.60 9.74 1.34
C TRP A 262 17.60 8.37 2.03
N TYR A 263 16.41 7.83 2.34
CA TYR A 263 16.28 6.48 2.87
C TYR A 263 16.81 5.42 1.88
N GLU A 264 16.38 5.48 0.61
CA GLU A 264 16.82 4.52 -0.42
C GLU A 264 18.32 4.63 -0.70
N LEU A 265 18.90 5.84 -0.63
CA LEU A 265 20.36 6.01 -0.70
C LEU A 265 21.06 5.34 0.47
N GLY A 266 20.53 5.50 1.69
CA GLY A 266 21.04 4.83 2.89
C GLY A 266 21.01 3.30 2.76
N ILE A 267 19.92 2.73 2.23
CA ILE A 267 19.80 1.28 1.97
C ILE A 267 20.89 0.81 1.01
N ALA A 268 21.11 1.56 -0.08
CA ALA A 268 22.13 1.22 -1.05
C ALA A 268 23.54 1.28 -0.44
N GLN A 269 23.86 2.35 0.30
CA GLN A 269 25.15 2.54 0.96
C GLN A 269 25.43 1.48 2.01
N GLU A 270 24.44 1.12 2.83
CA GLU A 270 24.56 0.08 3.86
C GLU A 270 24.92 -1.27 3.21
N ASN A 271 24.23 -1.65 2.14
CA ASN A 271 24.51 -2.88 1.41
C ASN A 271 25.81 -2.84 0.59
N LEU A 272 26.39 -1.65 0.39
CA LEU A 272 27.72 -1.43 -0.18
C LEU A 272 28.81 -1.33 0.90
N HIS A 273 28.47 -1.59 2.17
CA HIS A 273 29.37 -1.48 3.33
C HIS A 273 29.90 -0.06 3.60
N GLN A 274 29.22 0.97 3.10
CA GLN A 274 29.50 2.40 3.34
C GLN A 274 28.70 2.87 4.56
N LEU A 275 29.02 2.30 5.74
CA LEU A 275 28.19 2.44 6.94
C LEU A 275 28.16 3.89 7.48
N ALA A 276 29.25 4.65 7.33
CA ALA A 276 29.28 6.04 7.79
C ALA A 276 28.34 6.91 6.95
N GLU A 277 28.38 6.74 5.63
CA GLU A 277 27.54 7.43 4.67
C GLU A 277 26.07 7.03 4.81
N ALA A 278 25.79 5.73 4.99
CA ALA A 278 24.44 5.23 5.20
C ALA A 278 23.78 5.88 6.42
N LYS A 279 24.52 5.98 7.55
CA LYS A 279 24.02 6.65 8.76
C LYS A 279 23.65 8.11 8.49
N ILE A 280 24.48 8.84 7.75
CA ILE A 280 24.22 10.24 7.37
C ILE A 280 22.95 10.33 6.51
N SER A 281 22.79 9.45 5.52
CA SER A 281 21.62 9.42 4.65
C SER A 281 20.34 9.13 5.44
N TYR A 282 20.34 8.16 6.35
CA TYR A 282 19.19 7.88 7.22
C TYR A 282 18.88 9.04 8.18
N GLN A 283 19.89 9.68 8.77
CA GLN A 283 19.69 10.87 9.62
C GLN A 283 19.08 12.02 8.82
N LYS A 284 19.50 12.20 7.56
CA LYS A 284 18.95 13.22 6.68
C LYS A 284 17.49 12.93 6.34
N SER A 285 17.15 11.67 6.08
CA SER A 285 15.78 11.22 5.90
C SER A 285 14.89 11.57 7.10
N VAL A 286 15.29 11.19 8.33
CA VAL A 286 14.55 11.49 9.56
C VAL A 286 14.45 13.00 9.84
N THR A 287 15.47 13.78 9.45
CA THR A 287 15.42 15.24 9.58
C THR A 287 14.37 15.86 8.67
N LEU A 288 14.15 15.28 7.49
CA LEU A 288 13.16 15.75 6.51
C LEU A 288 11.75 15.24 6.87
N ASP A 289 11.66 14.01 7.36
CA ASP A 289 10.43 13.41 7.87
C ASP A 289 10.72 12.63 9.15
N ALA A 290 10.39 13.22 10.29
CA ALA A 290 10.55 12.60 11.60
C ALA A 290 9.68 11.35 11.79
N SER A 291 8.69 11.14 10.90
CA SER A 291 7.83 9.96 10.88
C SER A 291 8.34 8.85 9.96
N ASN A 292 9.51 9.01 9.33
CA ASN A 292 10.12 7.95 8.53
C ASN A 292 10.66 6.82 9.43
N VAL A 293 9.74 5.94 9.85
CA VAL A 293 10.01 4.81 10.75
C VAL A 293 11.09 3.89 10.19
N ASP A 294 11.21 3.71 8.88
CA ASP A 294 12.25 2.86 8.30
C ASP A 294 13.65 3.37 8.55
N SER A 295 13.84 4.67 8.37
CA SER A 295 15.13 5.32 8.65
C SER A 295 15.44 5.24 10.14
N LEU A 296 14.44 5.39 11.02
CA LEU A 296 14.59 5.21 12.47
C LEU A 296 14.98 3.76 12.83
N PHE A 297 14.31 2.77 12.25
CA PHE A 297 14.65 1.36 12.45
C PHE A 297 16.08 1.04 12.01
N ARG A 298 16.51 1.58 10.86
CA ARG A 298 17.89 1.41 10.36
C ARG A 298 18.91 2.07 11.28
N LEU A 299 18.67 3.30 11.71
CA LEU A 299 19.54 3.99 12.67
C LEU A 299 19.65 3.24 14.00
N GLY A 300 18.52 2.72 14.51
CA GLY A 300 18.48 1.92 15.72
C GLY A 300 19.24 0.58 15.59
N ALA A 301 19.09 -0.11 14.46
CA ALA A 301 19.87 -1.32 14.16
C ALA A 301 21.38 -1.03 14.09
N MET A 302 21.78 0.05 13.41
CA MET A 302 23.18 0.49 13.36
C MET A 302 23.72 0.89 14.75
N ALA A 303 22.88 1.50 15.59
CA ALA A 303 23.23 1.84 16.97
C ALA A 303 23.47 0.57 17.81
N LYS A 304 22.60 -0.44 17.66
CA LYS A 304 22.78 -1.75 18.31
C LYS A 304 24.09 -2.41 17.90
N ASP A 305 24.41 -2.45 16.62
CA ASP A 305 25.65 -3.06 16.13
C ASP A 305 26.90 -2.32 16.61
N ALA A 306 26.78 -1.01 16.87
CA ALA A 306 27.83 -0.18 17.46
C ALA A 306 27.89 -0.24 19.01
N GLY A 307 26.95 -0.90 19.67
CA GLY A 307 26.81 -0.88 21.13
C GLY A 307 26.36 0.48 21.69
N ASP A 308 25.78 1.35 20.85
CA ASP A 308 25.27 2.68 21.20
C ASP A 308 23.85 2.58 21.79
N VAL A 309 23.80 2.33 23.11
CA VAL A 309 22.54 2.19 23.85
C VAL A 309 21.70 3.47 23.79
N ALA A 310 22.34 4.65 23.80
CA ALA A 310 21.63 5.92 23.70
C ALA A 310 20.95 6.07 22.33
N GLY A 311 21.67 5.76 21.24
CA GLY A 311 21.12 5.79 19.89
C GLY A 311 19.97 4.80 19.69
N MET A 312 20.03 3.62 20.33
CA MET A 312 18.92 2.66 20.32
C MET A 312 17.65 3.22 21.00
N HIS A 313 17.83 3.92 22.12
CA HIS A 313 16.76 4.54 22.88
C HIS A 313 16.12 5.71 22.13
N ASP A 314 16.95 6.60 21.57
CA ASP A 314 16.48 7.74 20.79
C ASP A 314 15.63 7.28 19.59
N ALA A 315 16.04 6.21 18.92
CA ALA A 315 15.26 5.60 17.84
C ALA A 315 13.92 5.02 18.35
N ASN A 316 13.90 4.35 19.50
CA ASN A 316 12.66 3.83 20.08
C ASN A 316 11.66 4.95 20.38
N VAL A 317 12.12 6.00 21.09
CA VAL A 317 11.30 7.15 21.45
C VAL A 317 10.74 7.83 20.21
N ALA A 318 11.56 7.99 19.16
CA ALA A 318 11.11 8.53 17.89
C ALA A 318 10.05 7.64 17.22
N ILE A 319 10.23 6.32 17.21
CA ILE A 319 9.24 5.38 16.68
C ILE A 319 7.95 5.42 17.50
N ALA A 320 8.04 5.49 18.83
CA ALA A 320 6.89 5.52 19.74
C ALA A 320 6.02 6.79 19.57
N ASN A 321 6.64 7.90 19.18
CA ASN A 321 5.94 9.13 18.83
C ASN A 321 5.13 9.01 17.53
N VAL A 322 5.51 8.10 16.63
CA VAL A 322 4.76 7.78 15.41
C VAL A 322 3.69 6.73 15.69
N ASN A 323 4.10 5.60 16.26
CA ASN A 323 3.23 4.47 16.58
C ASN A 323 3.85 3.63 17.72
N LYS A 324 3.13 3.55 18.84
CA LYS A 324 3.57 2.80 20.03
C LYS A 324 3.70 1.30 19.80
N GLU A 325 2.86 0.71 18.95
CA GLU A 325 2.94 -0.71 18.60
C GLU A 325 4.20 -1.00 17.80
N LEU A 326 4.56 -0.12 16.84
CA LEU A 326 5.81 -0.25 16.09
C LEU A 326 7.05 -0.11 16.99
N ALA A 327 6.99 0.73 18.03
CA ALA A 327 8.08 0.85 19.00
C ALA A 327 8.26 -0.44 19.81
N GLN A 328 7.16 -1.11 20.15
CA GLN A 328 7.21 -2.42 20.79
C GLN A 328 7.80 -3.49 19.85
N GLU A 329 7.41 -3.50 18.58
CA GLU A 329 8.00 -4.39 17.58
C GLU A 329 9.50 -4.15 17.41
N TYR A 330 9.92 -2.88 17.38
CA TYR A 330 11.33 -2.48 17.35
C TYR A 330 12.10 -3.02 18.58
N SER A 331 11.59 -2.81 19.79
CA SER A 331 12.18 -3.34 21.03
C SER A 331 12.37 -4.86 20.95
N ASN A 332 11.33 -5.57 20.51
CA ASN A 332 11.34 -7.03 20.39
C ASN A 332 12.39 -7.49 19.36
N MET A 333 12.46 -6.82 18.19
CA MET A 333 13.41 -7.13 17.13
C MET A 333 14.86 -6.95 17.58
N LEU A 334 15.13 -5.93 18.40
CA LEU A 334 16.47 -5.68 18.93
C LEU A 334 16.81 -6.52 20.15
N GLY A 335 15.84 -7.21 20.75
CA GLY A 335 16.04 -8.08 21.92
C GLY A 335 16.04 -7.33 23.25
N CYS A 336 15.46 -6.13 23.31
CA CYS A 336 15.27 -5.36 24.53
C CYS A 336 14.10 -5.97 25.34
N THR A 337 14.24 -6.05 26.67
CA THR A 337 13.25 -6.71 27.54
C THR A 337 12.08 -5.83 27.96
N VAL A 338 12.19 -4.51 27.78
CA VAL A 338 11.13 -3.53 28.09
C VAL A 338 10.99 -2.54 26.94
N GLU A 339 11.85 -1.51 26.91
CA GLU A 339 12.05 -0.58 25.81
C GLU A 339 13.55 -0.48 25.57
N CYS A 340 13.95 -0.49 24.30
CA CYS A 340 15.23 0.13 23.96
C CYS A 340 15.03 1.64 24.18
#